data_AF-A0A7C4JVE3-F1
#
_entry.id   AF-A0A7C4JVE3-F1
#
_cell.length_a   1.000
_cell.length_b   1.000
_cell.length_c   1.000
_cell.angle_alpha   90.00
_cell.angle_beta   90.00
_cell.angle_gamma   90.00
#
_symmetry.space_group_name_H-M   'P 1'
#
loop_
_entity.id
_entity.type
_entity.pdbx_description
1 polymer ?
#
loop_
_entity_poly.entity_id
_entity_poly.type
_entity_poly.pdbx_seq_one_letter_code
_entity_poly.pdbx_strand_id
1 'polypeptide(L)'
;MDVSQLYTYVSVLIFVPWALLLFAPRWRYTAMVAFLSALVLSLLAAYFTYLFLTDGAREGHLLSAEGLKNLFRHPAMLMTGWFNYLSFSLLIGIWQVHDARAKRLPHWLVVPTLLLTLLGGPVGALVYSVLRFFRTGKWQV
;
A
#
# COMPACT_ATOMS: atom_id res chain seq x y z
N MET A 1 -2.96 21.93 9.95
CA MET A 1 -2.92 20.59 10.56
C MET A 1 -1.48 20.22 10.72
N ASP A 2 -1.06 19.72 11.88
CA ASP A 2 0.33 19.31 12.07
C ASP A 2 0.63 18.02 11.28
N VAL A 3 1.88 17.86 10.81
CA VAL A 3 2.31 16.67 10.06
C VAL A 3 2.14 15.41 10.89
N SER A 4 2.38 15.51 12.20
CA SER A 4 2.18 14.42 13.15
C SER A 4 0.73 13.94 13.20
N GLN A 5 -0.23 14.88 13.24
CA GLN A 5 -1.65 14.57 13.26
C GLN A 5 -2.10 13.92 11.95
N LEU A 6 -1.62 14.42 10.80
CA LEU A 6 -1.91 13.81 9.50
C LEU A 6 -1.42 12.38 9.43
N TYR A 7 -0.19 12.13 9.87
CA TYR A 7 0.37 10.79 9.96
C TYR A 7 -0.50 9.85 10.80
N THR A 8 -0.90 10.27 12.00
CA THR A 8 -1.74 9.46 12.90
C THR A 8 -3.10 9.17 12.26
N TYR A 9 -3.79 10.18 11.73
CA TYR A 9 -5.10 9.98 11.12
C TYR A 9 -5.04 9.04 9.93
N VAL A 10 -4.10 9.23 9.01
CA VAL A 10 -3.94 8.34 7.85
C VAL A 10 -3.63 6.91 8.29
N SER A 11 -2.74 6.74 9.28
CA SER A 11 -2.33 5.42 9.76
C SER A 11 -3.44 4.67 10.50
N VAL A 12 -4.42 5.37 11.08
CA VAL A 12 -5.61 4.76 11.67
C VAL A 12 -6.67 4.49 10.60
N LEU A 13 -6.91 5.47 9.72
CA LEU A 13 -7.95 5.36 8.69
C LEU A 13 -7.66 4.26 7.67
N ILE A 14 -6.39 3.88 7.48
CA ILE A 14 -6.00 2.79 6.59
C ILE A 14 -6.66 1.45 6.97
N PHE A 15 -6.99 1.24 8.26
CA PHE A 15 -7.64 0.00 8.69
C PHE A 15 -9.06 -0.16 8.15
N VAL A 16 -9.72 0.91 7.72
CA VAL A 16 -11.08 0.85 7.16
C VAL A 16 -11.12 0.07 5.84
N PRO A 17 -10.39 0.46 4.77
CA PRO A 17 -10.37 -0.32 3.53
C PRO A 17 -9.79 -1.72 3.73
N TRP A 18 -8.82 -1.92 4.64
CA TRP A 18 -8.29 -3.24 4.96
C TRP A 18 -9.31 -4.15 5.65
N ALA A 19 -10.09 -3.63 6.59
CA ALA A 19 -11.19 -4.37 7.22
C ALA A 19 -12.22 -4.80 6.17
N LEU A 20 -12.54 -3.95 5.19
CA LEU A 20 -13.42 -4.32 4.09
C LEU A 20 -12.83 -5.44 3.22
N LEU A 21 -11.54 -5.39 2.90
CA LEU A 21 -10.86 -6.45 2.14
C LEU A 21 -10.83 -7.78 2.91
N LEU A 22 -10.63 -7.73 4.23
CA LEU A 22 -10.55 -8.91 5.10
C LEU A 22 -11.91 -9.55 5.35
N PHE A 23 -12.92 -8.76 5.72
CA PHE A 23 -14.21 -9.27 6.21
C PHE A 23 -15.33 -9.21 5.16
N ALA A 24 -15.27 -8.28 4.22
CA ALA A 24 -16.32 -8.04 3.23
C ALA A 24 -15.80 -8.05 1.76
N PRO A 25 -15.02 -9.06 1.32
CA PRO A 25 -14.37 -9.07 0.00
C PRO A 25 -15.34 -9.12 -1.19
N ARG A 26 -16.61 -9.47 -0.95
CA ARG A 26 -17.67 -9.57 -1.97
C ARG A 26 -18.60 -8.36 -1.99
N TRP A 27 -18.45 -7.42 -1.06
CA TRP A 27 -19.29 -6.24 -1.03
C TRP A 27 -18.95 -5.32 -2.20
N ARG A 28 -20.00 -4.80 -2.88
CA ARG A 28 -19.86 -4.00 -4.11
C ARG A 28 -19.00 -2.75 -3.95
N TYR A 29 -18.89 -2.22 -2.74
CA TYR A 29 -18.12 -1.00 -2.46
C TYR A 29 -16.71 -1.26 -1.93
N THR A 30 -16.34 -2.50 -1.58
CA THR A 30 -15.02 -2.81 -0.99
C THR A 30 -13.87 -2.37 -1.89
N ALA A 31 -13.92 -2.77 -3.17
CA ALA A 31 -12.89 -2.40 -4.15
C ALA A 31 -12.88 -0.89 -4.41
N MET A 32 -14.06 -0.25 -4.46
CA MET A 32 -14.17 1.20 -4.67
C MET A 32 -13.55 1.98 -3.51
N VAL A 33 -13.90 1.66 -2.26
CA VAL A 33 -13.38 2.32 -1.06
C VAL A 33 -11.87 2.13 -0.95
N ALA A 34 -11.38 0.91 -1.17
CA ALA A 34 -9.95 0.63 -1.13
C ALA A 34 -9.19 1.36 -2.24
N PHE A 35 -9.73 1.39 -3.47
CA PHE A 35 -9.12 2.10 -4.59
C PHE A 35 -9.10 3.62 -4.40
N LEU A 36 -10.21 4.21 -3.94
CA LEU A 36 -10.27 5.64 -3.63
C LEU A 36 -9.31 6.00 -2.50
N SER A 37 -9.19 5.15 -1.48
CA SER A 37 -8.21 5.34 -0.40
C SER A 37 -6.78 5.33 -0.96
N ALA A 38 -6.44 4.36 -1.81
CA ALA A 38 -5.14 4.30 -2.47
C ALA A 38 -4.89 5.54 -3.35
N LEU A 39 -5.89 5.99 -4.11
CA LEU A 39 -5.78 7.19 -4.94
C LEU A 39 -5.50 8.44 -4.10
N VAL A 40 -6.23 8.65 -3.01
CA VAL A 40 -6.01 9.78 -2.10
C VAL A 40 -4.61 9.73 -1.49
N LEU A 41 -4.14 8.55 -1.07
CA LEU A 41 -2.79 8.36 -0.56
C LEU A 41 -1.72 8.67 -1.61
N SER A 42 -1.91 8.23 -2.85
CA SER A 42 -1.01 8.58 -3.96
C SER A 42 -0.97 10.08 -4.23
N LEU A 43 -2.12 10.76 -4.17
CA LEU A 43 -2.18 12.22 -4.34
C LEU A 43 -1.49 12.96 -3.19
N LEU A 44 -1.66 12.50 -1.95
CA LEU A 44 -0.92 13.03 -0.80
C LEU A 44 0.58 12.82 -0.98
N ALA A 45 1.02 11.64 -1.42
CA ALA A 45 2.42 11.38 -1.69
C ALA A 45 2.99 12.30 -2.77
N ALA A 46 2.24 12.52 -3.86
CA ALA A 46 2.61 13.47 -4.91
C ALA A 46 2.70 14.91 -4.38
N TYR A 47 1.76 15.32 -3.54
CA TYR A 47 1.77 16.64 -2.91
C TYR A 47 2.99 16.86 -2.02
N PHE A 48 3.34 15.91 -1.14
CA PHE A 48 4.54 16.01 -0.31
C PHE A 48 5.84 15.95 -1.11
N THR A 49 5.84 15.20 -2.23
CA THR A 49 6.95 15.23 -3.19
C THR A 49 7.10 16.61 -3.81
N TYR A 50 6.00 17.23 -4.21
CA TYR A 50 6.00 18.60 -4.74
C TYR A 50 6.55 19.59 -3.71
N LEU A 51 6.09 19.52 -2.45
CA LEU A 51 6.60 20.38 -1.38
C LEU A 51 8.12 20.24 -1.22
N PHE A 52 8.63 19.01 -1.22
CA PHE A 52 10.07 18.75 -1.18
C PHE A 52 10.82 19.35 -2.37
N LEU A 53 10.27 19.22 -3.59
CA LEU A 53 10.90 19.74 -4.80
C LEU A 53 10.94 21.27 -4.85
N THR A 54 10.00 21.93 -4.18
CA THR A 54 9.95 23.40 -4.05
C THR A 54 10.73 23.95 -2.86
N ASP A 55 11.26 23.07 -1.99
CA ASP A 55 12.08 23.48 -0.84
C ASP A 55 13.51 23.84 -1.29
N GLY A 56 13.97 25.02 -0.85
CA GLY A 56 15.31 25.52 -1.12
C GLY A 56 16.41 24.79 -0.34
N ALA A 57 16.07 24.10 0.75
CA ALA A 57 16.99 23.35 1.62
C ALA A 57 17.12 21.87 1.24
N ARG A 58 16.93 21.54 -0.04
CA ARG A 58 17.00 20.14 -0.52
C ARG A 58 18.42 19.57 -0.41
N GLU A 59 18.55 18.49 0.34
CA GLU A 59 19.79 17.70 0.42
C GLU A 59 19.46 16.21 0.26
N GLY A 60 20.27 15.51 -0.53
CA GLY A 60 20.11 14.07 -0.77
C GLY A 60 19.74 13.70 -2.20
N HIS A 61 20.09 12.47 -2.60
CA HIS A 61 19.82 11.89 -3.92
C HIS A 61 19.70 10.37 -3.82
N LEU A 62 18.94 9.75 -4.71
CA LEU A 62 18.64 8.31 -4.67
C LEU A 62 19.81 7.41 -5.11
N LEU A 63 20.84 7.99 -5.74
CA LEU A 63 21.96 7.25 -6.32
C LEU A 63 23.07 6.89 -5.31
N SER A 64 22.97 7.33 -4.06
CA SER A 64 23.90 6.92 -3.00
C SER A 64 23.16 6.62 -1.69
N ALA A 65 23.73 5.75 -0.87
CA ALA A 65 23.14 5.39 0.42
C ALA A 65 23.09 6.59 1.39
N GLU A 66 24.09 7.46 1.36
CA GLU A 66 24.12 8.68 2.17
C GLU A 66 23.12 9.72 1.66
N GLY A 67 23.04 9.90 0.34
CA GLY A 67 22.02 10.74 -0.29
C GLY A 67 20.60 10.27 0.03
N LEU A 68 20.36 8.96 0.05
CA LEU A 68 19.09 8.38 0.42
C LEU A 68 18.74 8.66 1.90
N LYS A 69 19.70 8.50 2.80
CA LYS A 69 19.52 8.83 4.23
C LYS A 69 19.15 10.30 4.42
N ASN A 70 19.84 11.21 3.73
CA ASN A 70 19.54 12.64 3.81
C ASN A 70 18.15 12.95 3.26
N LEU A 71 17.75 12.29 2.17
CA LEU A 71 16.41 12.41 1.61
C LEU A 71 15.33 12.01 2.63
N PHE A 72 15.48 10.87 3.31
CA PHE A 72 14.51 10.40 4.30
C PHE A 72 14.55 11.13 5.64
N ARG A 73 15.57 11.94 5.92
CA ARG A 73 15.57 12.88 7.05
C ARG A 73 14.59 14.03 6.84
N HIS A 74 14.29 14.37 5.58
CA HIS A 74 13.35 15.42 5.27
C HIS A 74 11.91 14.96 5.58
N PRO A 75 11.15 15.68 6.43
CA PRO A 75 9.81 15.26 6.84
C PRO A 75 8.85 15.03 5.66
N ALA A 76 8.93 15.88 4.63
CA ALA A 76 8.09 15.72 3.44
C ALA A 76 8.39 14.41 2.68
N MET A 77 9.66 14.03 2.53
CA MET A 77 10.02 12.79 1.84
C MET A 77 9.71 11.55 2.67
N LEU A 78 9.79 11.65 4.00
CA LEU A 78 9.33 10.59 4.90
C LEU A 78 7.81 10.33 4.72
N MET A 79 7.01 11.40 4.68
CA MET A 79 5.57 11.30 4.42
C MET A 79 5.26 10.78 3.01
N THR A 80 5.99 11.24 1.99
CA THR A 80 5.91 10.71 0.62
C THR A 80 6.12 9.21 0.60
N GLY A 81 7.16 8.71 1.28
CA GLY A 81 7.46 7.28 1.35
C GLY A 81 6.34 6.51 2.05
N TRP A 82 5.86 7.01 3.17
CA TRP A 82 4.78 6.38 3.94
C TRP A 82 3.47 6.28 3.14
N PHE A 83 3.03 7.37 2.50
CA PHE A 83 1.78 7.36 1.74
C PHE A 83 1.88 6.52 0.46
N ASN A 84 3.02 6.53 -0.23
CA ASN A 84 3.25 5.61 -1.34
C ASN A 84 3.19 4.14 -0.88
N TYR A 85 3.80 3.81 0.26
CA TYR A 85 3.75 2.47 0.82
C TYR A 85 2.32 2.02 1.13
N LEU A 86 1.52 2.85 1.81
CA LEU A 86 0.13 2.53 2.13
C LEU A 86 -0.76 2.43 0.88
N SER A 87 -0.55 3.30 -0.11
CA SER A 87 -1.26 3.22 -1.39
C SER A 87 -0.94 1.92 -2.12
N PHE A 88 0.35 1.60 -2.26
CA PHE A 88 0.79 0.39 -2.95
C PHE A 88 0.30 -0.87 -2.26
N SER A 89 0.38 -0.95 -0.93
CA SER A 89 -0.11 -2.11 -0.18
C SER A 89 -1.61 -2.34 -0.37
N LEU A 90 -2.41 -1.28 -0.42
CA LEU A 90 -3.85 -1.36 -0.73
C LEU A 90 -4.11 -1.84 -2.15
N LEU A 91 -3.40 -1.32 -3.15
CA LEU A 91 -3.54 -1.75 -4.54
C LEU A 91 -3.24 -3.24 -4.70
N ILE A 92 -2.19 -3.73 -4.03
CA ILE A 92 -1.88 -5.16 -3.97
C ILE A 92 -2.98 -5.93 -3.26
N GLY A 93 -3.52 -5.44 -2.14
CA GLY A 93 -4.63 -6.09 -1.43
C GLY A 93 -5.89 -6.22 -2.30
N ILE A 94 -6.24 -5.17 -3.05
CA ILE A 94 -7.35 -5.21 -4.03
C ILE A 94 -7.09 -6.26 -5.08
N TRP A 95 -5.87 -6.28 -5.64
CA TRP A 95 -5.46 -7.26 -6.63
C TRP A 95 -5.56 -8.69 -6.08
N GLN A 96 -5.07 -8.97 -4.86
CA GLN A 96 -5.15 -10.29 -4.23
C GLN A 96 -6.61 -10.76 -4.10
N VAL A 97 -7.52 -9.90 -3.64
CA VAL A 97 -8.94 -10.25 -3.48
C VAL A 97 -9.61 -10.50 -4.84
N HIS A 98 -9.36 -9.65 -5.83
CA HIS A 98 -9.92 -9.80 -7.17
C HIS A 98 -9.39 -11.05 -7.87
N ASP A 99 -8.09 -11.28 -7.79
CA ASP A 99 -7.42 -12.44 -8.38
C ASP A 99 -7.91 -13.75 -7.74
N ALA A 100 -8.02 -13.78 -6.42
CA ALA A 100 -8.52 -14.94 -5.69
C ALA A 100 -9.96 -15.27 -6.09
N ARG A 101 -10.79 -14.25 -6.30
CA ARG A 101 -12.17 -14.43 -6.79
C ARG A 101 -12.21 -14.99 -8.20
N ALA A 102 -11.39 -14.45 -9.12
CA ALA A 102 -11.30 -14.94 -10.49
C ALA A 102 -10.84 -16.41 -10.54
N LYS A 103 -9.89 -16.78 -9.67
CA LYS A 103 -9.34 -18.14 -9.54
C LYS A 103 -10.14 -19.06 -8.60
N ARG A 104 -11.28 -18.59 -8.08
CA ARG A 104 -12.14 -19.33 -7.13
C ARG A 104 -11.40 -19.86 -5.89
N LEU A 105 -10.36 -19.15 -5.46
CA LEU A 105 -9.64 -19.47 -4.23
C LEU A 105 -10.50 -19.10 -3.01
N PRO A 106 -10.55 -19.95 -1.98
CA PRO A 106 -11.33 -19.65 -0.79
C PRO A 106 -10.67 -18.51 0.00
N HIS A 107 -11.47 -17.53 0.42
CA HIS A 107 -10.99 -16.29 1.01
C HIS A 107 -10.16 -16.48 2.28
N TRP A 108 -10.45 -17.52 3.07
CA TRP A 108 -9.70 -17.82 4.30
C TRP A 108 -8.22 -18.12 4.04
N LEU A 109 -7.84 -18.60 2.84
CA LEU A 109 -6.44 -18.77 2.45
C LEU A 109 -5.76 -17.44 2.09
N VAL A 110 -6.54 -16.44 1.70
CA VAL A 110 -6.08 -15.12 1.25
C VAL A 110 -5.92 -14.17 2.44
N VAL A 111 -6.68 -14.38 3.52
CA VAL A 111 -6.60 -13.56 4.76
C VAL A 111 -5.17 -13.47 5.32
N PRO A 112 -4.42 -14.58 5.51
CA PRO A 112 -3.03 -14.49 5.97
C PRO A 112 -2.14 -13.70 5.03
N THR A 113 -2.33 -13.83 3.71
CA THR A 113 -1.51 -13.11 2.74
C THR A 113 -1.86 -11.63 2.67
N LEU A 114 -3.12 -11.26 2.90
CA LEU A 114 -3.57 -9.87 3.05
C LEU A 114 -2.95 -9.22 4.28
N LEU A 115 -2.94 -9.90 5.43
CA LEU A 115 -2.30 -9.40 6.65
C LEU A 115 -0.78 -9.21 6.45
N LEU A 116 -0.13 -10.14 5.76
CA LEU A 116 1.28 -10.00 5.38
C LEU A 116 1.50 -8.86 4.37
N THR A 117 0.55 -8.57 3.50
CA THR A 117 0.64 -7.42 2.58
C THR A 117 0.48 -6.09 3.34
N LEU A 118 -0.43 -6.03 4.31
CA LEU A 118 -0.63 -4.85 5.15
C LEU A 118 0.64 -4.48 5.94
N LEU A 119 1.33 -5.49 6.51
CA LEU A 119 2.50 -5.28 7.37
C LEU A 119 3.83 -5.28 6.60
N GLY A 120 3.95 -6.17 5.62
CA GLY A 120 5.18 -6.48 4.92
C GLY A 120 5.16 -6.12 3.44
N GLY A 121 4.12 -5.45 2.95
CA GLY A 121 3.97 -4.99 1.57
C GLY A 121 4.19 -6.12 0.56
N PRO A 122 5.32 -6.14 -0.16
CA PRO A 122 5.63 -7.14 -1.17
C PRO A 122 5.68 -8.58 -0.65
N VAL A 123 6.00 -8.80 0.63
CA VAL A 123 6.10 -10.15 1.19
C VAL A 123 4.74 -10.87 1.12
N GLY A 124 3.65 -10.21 1.46
CA GLY A 124 2.31 -10.79 1.34
C GLY A 124 1.92 -11.10 -0.11
N ALA A 125 2.32 -10.24 -1.06
CA ALA A 125 2.12 -10.46 -2.49
C ALA A 125 2.86 -11.72 -2.99
N LEU A 126 4.10 -11.92 -2.53
CA LEU A 126 4.92 -13.09 -2.86
C LEU A 126 4.28 -14.36 -2.30
N VAL A 127 3.90 -14.37 -1.02
CA VAL A 127 3.25 -15.52 -0.38
C VAL A 127 1.94 -15.86 -1.11
N TYR A 128 1.13 -14.87 -1.47
CA TYR A 128 -0.07 -15.08 -2.28
C TYR A 128 0.25 -15.66 -3.67
N SER A 129 1.31 -15.19 -4.32
CA SER A 129 1.73 -15.68 -5.63
C SER A 129 2.24 -17.12 -5.58
N VAL A 130 2.88 -17.53 -4.48
CA VAL A 130 3.26 -18.93 -4.24
C VAL A 130 2.02 -19.79 -3.96
N LEU A 131 1.13 -19.32 -3.08
CA LEU A 131 -0.13 -19.97 -2.75
C LEU A 131 -0.98 -20.22 -4.01
N ARG A 132 -1.14 -19.19 -4.86
CA ARG A 132 -1.90 -19.30 -6.11
C ARG A 132 -1.26 -20.32 -7.05
N PHE A 133 0.08 -20.33 -7.17
CA PHE A 133 0.81 -21.22 -8.07
C PHE A 133 0.54 -22.69 -7.74
N PHE A 134 0.66 -23.07 -6.46
CA PHE A 134 0.40 -24.44 -6.03
C PHE A 134 -1.08 -24.85 -6.15
N ARG A 135 -2.01 -23.90 -6.05
CA ARG A 135 -3.46 -24.19 -6.10
C ARG A 135 -4.03 -24.21 -7.51
N THR A 136 -3.51 -23.40 -8.43
CA THR A 136 -4.03 -23.32 -9.81
C THR A 136 -3.14 -24.03 -10.83
N GLY A 137 -1.93 -24.46 -10.47
CA GLY A 137 -1.03 -25.24 -11.32
C GLY A 137 -0.58 -24.56 -12.61
N LYS A 138 -0.93 -23.29 -12.82
CA LYS A 138 -0.63 -22.51 -14.02
C LYS A 138 -0.20 -21.10 -13.65
N TRP A 139 0.94 -20.68 -14.17
CA TRP A 139 1.43 -19.31 -14.14
C TRP A 139 0.81 -18.56 -15.32
N GLN A 140 -0.48 -18.22 -15.21
CA GLN A 140 -1.09 -17.27 -16.13
C GLN A 140 -0.90 -15.88 -15.52
N VAL A 141 0.07 -15.15 -16.08
CA VAL A 141 0.30 -13.72 -15.84
C VAL A 141 -0.74 -12.93 -16.62
#